data_AF-A0A641S341-F1
#
_entry.id   AF-A0A641S341-F1
#
_cell.length_a   1.000
_cell.length_b   1.000
_cell.length_c   1.000
_cell.angle_alpha   90.00
_cell.angle_beta   90.00
_cell.angle_gamma   90.00
#
_symmetry.space_group_name_H-M   'P 1'
#
loop_
_entity.id
_entity.type
_entity.pdbx_description
1 polymer ?
#
loop_
_entity_poly.entity_id
_entity_poly.type
_entity_poly.pdbx_seq_one_letter_code
_entity_poly.pdbx_strand_id
1 'polypeptide(L)' 'METSIEKRVAELENLVFLSKNVLSFDEASKFLNLSKSYLYKLTSGNLIPH' A
#
# COMPACT_ATOMS: atom_id res chain seq x y z
N MET A 1 -5.62 -21.54 20.32
CA MET A 1 -5.92 -21.92 18.93
C MET A 1 -4.68 -21.67 18.13
N GLU A 2 -4.12 -22.70 17.51
CA GLU A 2 -2.98 -22.54 16.61
C GLU A 2 -3.48 -21.84 15.34
N THR A 3 -2.96 -20.65 15.06
CA THR A 3 -3.29 -19.91 13.82
C THR A 3 -2.57 -20.56 12.66
N SER A 4 -3.29 -20.82 11.57
CA SER A 4 -2.71 -21.35 10.33
C SER A 4 -1.51 -20.53 9.87
N ILE A 5 -0.54 -21.18 9.23
CA ILE A 5 0.69 -20.53 8.77
C ILE A 5 0.36 -19.38 7.81
N GLU A 6 -0.61 -19.55 6.93
CA GLU A 6 -1.08 -18.54 5.98
C GLU A 6 -1.56 -17.28 6.69
N LYS A 7 -2.26 -17.44 7.83
CA LYS A 7 -2.74 -16.30 8.63
C LYS A 7 -1.55 -15.53 9.22
N ARG A 8 -0.57 -16.25 9.76
CA ARG A 8 0.64 -15.65 10.34
C ARG A 8 1.48 -14.94 9.27
N VAL A 9 1.58 -15.52 8.08
CA VAL A 9 2.25 -14.90 6.93
C VAL A 9 1.53 -13.61 6.53
N ALA A 10 0.20 -13.63 6.38
CA ALA A 10 -0.57 -12.43 6.05
C ALA A 10 -0.43 -11.32 7.10
N GLU A 11 -0.36 -11.68 8.39
CA GLU A 11 -0.10 -10.72 9.47
C GLU A 11 1.30 -10.10 9.35
N LEU A 12 2.32 -10.89 9.04
CA LEU A 12 3.69 -10.38 8.81
C LEU A 12 3.75 -9.47 7.57
N GLU A 13 3.09 -9.85 6.47
CA GLU A 13 3.02 -9.01 5.27
C GLU A 13 2.38 -7.65 5.57
N ASN A 14 1.31 -7.62 6.37
CA ASN A 14 0.67 -6.39 6.81
C ASN A 14 1.59 -5.54 7.70
N LEU A 15 2.31 -6.16 8.65
CA LEU A 15 3.27 -5.45 9.49
C LEU A 15 4.40 -4.84 8.67
N VAL A 16 4.95 -5.58 7.71
CA VAL A 16 5.97 -5.08 6.79
C VAL A 16 5.42 -3.92 5.97
N PHE A 17 4.22 -4.05 5.42
CA PHE A 17 3.55 -2.99 4.67
C PHE A 17 3.41 -1.70 5.49
N LEU A 18 2.94 -1.80 6.74
CA LEU A 18 2.77 -0.64 7.64
C LEU A 18 4.10 0.00 8.07
N SER A 19 5.20 -0.76 8.02
CA SER A 19 6.54 -0.26 8.39
C SER A 19 7.26 0.47 7.25
N LYS A 20 6.72 0.46 6.02
CA LYS A 20 7.35 1.11 4.86
C LYS A 20 7.28 2.63 4.99
N ASN A 21 8.44 3.29 4.86
CA ASN A 21 8.51 4.75 4.74
C ASN A 21 8.04 5.26 3.37
N VAL A 22 8.19 4.45 2.32
CA VAL A 22 7.79 4.80 0.95
C VAL A 22 7.03 3.62 0.37
N LEU A 23 5.81 3.88 -0.07
CA LEU A 23 4.96 2.91 -0.76
C LEU A 23 5.25 2.94 -2.26
N SER A 24 5.17 1.78 -2.91
CA SER A 24 5.10 1.76 -4.37
C SER A 24 3.79 2.39 -4.85
N PHE A 25 3.72 2.72 -6.14
CA PHE A 25 2.53 3.33 -6.72
C PHE A 25 1.26 2.46 -6.58
N ASP A 26 1.39 1.13 -6.73
CA ASP A 26 0.28 0.18 -6.56
C ASP A 26 -0.19 0.11 -5.10
N GLU A 27 0.77 0.11 -4.18
CA GLU A 27 0.52 0.13 -2.74
C GLU A 27 -0.15 1.43 -2.30
N ALA A 28 0.33 2.58 -2.76
CA ALA A 28 -0.26 3.87 -2.46
C ALA A 28 -1.69 3.98 -3.01
N SER A 29 -1.94 3.47 -4.22
CA SER A 29 -3.27 3.40 -4.83
C SER A 29 -4.24 2.59 -3.96
N LYS A 30 -3.81 1.41 -3.48
CA LYS A 30 -4.63 0.58 -2.57
C LYS A 30 -4.80 1.23 -1.19
N PHE A 31 -3.71 1.78 -0.63
CA PHE A 31 -3.69 2.38 0.70
C PHE A 31 -4.62 3.60 0.80
N LEU A 32 -4.55 4.49 -0.19
CA LEU A 32 -5.38 5.69 -0.27
C LEU A 32 -6.78 5.41 -0.85
N ASN A 33 -7.03 4.17 -1.25
CA ASN A 33 -8.26 3.75 -1.93
C ASN A 33 -8.58 4.61 -3.17
N LEU A 34 -7.56 4.93 -3.96
CA LEU A 34 -7.66 5.70 -5.20
C LEU A 34 -7.37 4.79 -6.39
N SER A 35 -8.02 5.03 -7.53
CA SER A 35 -7.63 4.35 -8.77
C SER A 35 -6.23 4.79 -9.19
N LYS A 36 -5.48 3.89 -9.82
CA LYS A 36 -4.14 4.18 -10.36
C LYS A 36 -4.14 5.42 -11.26
N SER A 37 -5.09 5.53 -12.17
CA SER A 37 -5.18 6.69 -13.07
C SER A 37 -5.43 8.00 -12.32
N TYR A 38 -6.22 7.95 -11.25
CA TYR A 38 -6.48 9.14 -10.44
C TYR A 38 -5.26 9.53 -9.59
N LEU A 39 -4.60 8.56 -8.97
CA LEU A 39 -3.35 8.80 -8.24
C LEU A 39 -2.26 9.37 -9.17
N TYR A 40 -2.14 8.83 -10.39
CA TYR A 40 -1.22 9.34 -11.41
C TYR A 40 -1.52 10.78 -11.77
N LYS A 41 -2.81 11.14 -11.96
CA LYS A 41 -3.22 12.52 -12.25
C LYS A 41 -2.79 13.49 -11.14
N LEU A 42 -2.86 13.06 -9.87
CA LEU A 42 -2.46 13.87 -8.73
C LEU A 42 -0.93 14.06 -8.67
N THR A 43 -0.16 12.98 -8.88
CA THR A 43 1.32 13.05 -8.88
C THR A 43 1.84 13.82 -10.10
N SER A 44 1.31 13.56 -11.31
CA SER A 44 1.72 14.25 -12.54
C SER A 44 1.34 15.73 -12.56
N GLY A 45 0.29 16.11 -11.82
CA GLY A 45 -0.14 17.49 -11.64
C GLY A 45 0.63 18.25 -10.55
N ASN A 46 1.64 17.63 -9.93
CA ASN A 46 2.37 18.16 -8.76
C ASN A 46 1.46 18.55 -7.59
N LEU A 47 0.27 17.95 -7.49
CA LEU A 47 -0.66 18.18 -6.38
C LEU A 47 -0.24 17.39 -5.14
N ILE A 48 0.43 16.25 -5.35
CA ILE A 48 1.08 15.44 -4.32
C ILE A 48 2.46 14.97 -4.84
N PRO A 49 3.41 14.67 -3.95
CA PRO A 49 4.70 14.10 -4.34
C PRO A 49 4.56 12.73 -5.01
N HIS A 50 5.49 12.43 -5.94
CA HIS A 50 5.71 11.08 -6.45
C HIS A 50 6.62 10.29 -5.50
#